data_AF-A0A101G483-F1
#
_entry.id   AF-A0A101G483-F1
#
_cell.length_a   1.000
_cell.length_b   1.000
_cell.length_c   1.000
_cell.angle_alpha   90.00
_cell.angle_beta   90.00
_cell.angle_gamma   90.00
#
_symmetry.space_group_name_H-M   'P 1'
#
loop_
_entity.id
_entity.type
_entity.pdbx_description
1 polymer ?
#
loop_
_entity_poly.entity_id
_entity_poly.type
_entity_poly.pdbx_seq_one_letter_code
_entity_poly.pdbx_strand_id
1 'polypeptide(L)'
;MCINMPKTIKEERLRWVLPIYNKEIRLVDAIKVCPHSQRSLERWLAEYRKHGEKGLIPKSTSPRTNPRETPIRIKERVIELRKETKLCALKLKGRISKDRC
;
A
#
# COMPACT_ATOMS: atom_id res chain seq x y z
N MET A 1 25.81 10.01 16.81
CA MET A 1 24.74 9.02 16.60
C MET A 1 24.23 9.16 15.18
N CYS A 2 24.43 8.15 14.32
CA CYS A 2 23.90 8.21 12.96
C CYS A 2 22.38 8.07 13.04
N ILE A 3 21.65 9.12 12.66
CA ILE A 3 20.20 9.08 12.54
C ILE A 3 19.91 8.27 11.28
N ASN A 4 19.89 6.94 11.40
CA ASN A 4 19.55 6.09 10.27
C ASN A 4 18.04 6.27 10.01
N MET A 5 17.73 6.98 8.93
CA MET A 5 16.37 7.25 8.51
C MET A 5 15.74 5.95 8.00
N PRO A 6 14.51 5.61 8.41
CA PRO A 6 13.86 4.40 7.92
C PRO A 6 13.74 4.48 6.40
N LYS A 7 14.20 3.44 5.70
CA LYS A 7 14.12 3.34 4.23
C LYS A 7 12.76 2.79 3.79
N THR A 8 12.07 2.10 4.69
CA THR A 8 10.78 1.47 4.44
C THR A 8 9.74 1.82 5.51
N ILE A 9 8.46 1.81 5.14
CA ILE A 9 7.34 2.00 6.07
C ILE A 9 7.35 0.93 7.18
N LYS A 10 7.84 -0.28 6.87
CA LYS A 10 7.99 -1.37 7.85
C LYS A 10 8.98 -0.97 8.95
N GLU A 11 10.14 -0.44 8.58
CA GLU A 11 11.17 0.01 9.52
C GLU A 11 10.67 1.15 10.40
N GLU A 12 9.94 2.11 9.82
CA GLU A 12 9.33 3.20 10.56
C GLU A 12 8.35 2.68 11.63
N ARG A 13 7.47 1.74 11.26
CA ARG A 13 6.54 1.12 12.21
C ARG A 13 7.27 0.35 13.30
N LEU A 14 8.32 -0.40 12.95
CA LEU A 14 9.13 -1.15 13.92
C LEU A 14 9.77 -0.22 14.96
N ARG A 15 10.29 0.93 14.51
CA ARG A 15 10.90 1.94 15.40
C ARG A 15 9.96 2.40 16.51
N TRP A 16 8.66 2.53 16.21
CA TRP A 16 7.65 2.92 17.20
C TRP A 16 7.13 1.75 18.04
N VAL A 17 7.00 0.56 17.44
CA VAL A 17 6.38 -0.60 18.10
C VAL A 17 7.35 -1.30 19.06
N LEU A 18 8.63 -1.42 18.71
CA LEU A 18 9.62 -2.18 19.50
C LEU A 18 9.78 -1.64 20.93
N PRO A 19 10.00 -0.32 21.16
CA PRO A 19 10.17 0.20 22.51
C PRO A 19 8.91 0.03 23.38
N ILE A 20 7.72 0.10 22.77
CA ILE A 20 6.45 -0.11 23.48
C ILE A 20 6.26 -1.60 23.82
N TYR A 21 6.62 -2.49 22.89
CA TYR A 21 6.54 -3.94 23.11
C TYR A 21 7.51 -4.42 24.20
N ASN A 22 8.74 -3.90 24.19
CA ASN A 22 9.76 -4.16 25.20
C ASN A 22 9.48 -3.50 26.55
N LYS A 23 8.41 -2.71 26.66
CA LYS A 23 8.02 -1.92 27.85
C LYS A 23 9.05 -0.85 28.26
N GLU A 24 9.87 -0.39 27.33
CA GLU A 24 10.82 0.72 27.54
C GLU A 24 10.09 2.07 27.62
N ILE A 25 9.01 2.21 26.84
CA ILE A 25 8.15 3.40 26.84
C ILE A 25 6.69 3.02 26.97
N ARG A 26 5.89 3.90 27.60
CA ARG A 26 4.43 3.74 27.62
C ARG A 26 3.83 4.24 26.31
N LEU A 27 2.75 3.61 25.88
CA LEU A 27 1.99 4.00 24.69
C LEU A 27 1.57 5.49 24.73
N VAL A 28 1.13 5.98 25.89
CA VAL A 28 0.69 7.37 26.10
C VAL A 28 1.81 8.37 25.83
N ASP A 29 3.04 8.03 26.21
CA ASP A 29 4.20 8.89 26.00
C ASP A 29 4.66 8.85 24.54
N ALA A 30 4.57 7.69 23.89
CA ALA A 30 4.84 7.54 22.46
C ALA A 30 3.89 8.38 21.59
N ILE A 31 2.59 8.44 21.95
CA ILE A 31 1.56 9.19 21.20
C ILE A 31 1.86 10.70 21.16
N LYS A 32 2.50 11.26 22.18
CA LYS A 32 2.83 12.70 22.24
C LYS A 32 3.89 13.12 21.22
N VAL A 33 4.75 12.18 20.81
CA VAL A 33 5.91 12.43 19.93
C VAL A 33 5.71 11.81 18.55
N CYS A 34 4.92 10.74 18.45
CA CYS A 34 4.67 10.04 17.19
C CYS A 34 3.81 10.89 16.24
N PRO A 35 4.15 10.95 14.94
CA PRO A 35 3.32 11.63 13.94
C PRO A 35 1.99 10.92 13.64
N HIS A 36 1.77 9.72 14.20
CA HIS A 36 0.58 8.91 13.96
C HIS A 36 -0.38 8.90 15.15
N SER A 37 -1.65 8.61 14.88
CA SER A 37 -2.69 8.55 15.91
C SER A 37 -2.54 7.35 16.85
N GLN A 38 -3.09 7.48 18.07
CA GLN A 38 -3.18 6.41 19.06
C GLN A 38 -3.70 5.08 18.46
N ARG A 39 -4.80 5.15 17.71
CA ARG A 39 -5.41 3.97 17.06
C ARG A 39 -4.45 3.25 16.11
N SER A 40 -3.54 3.99 15.47
CA SER A 40 -2.56 3.42 14.55
C SER A 40 -1.49 2.62 15.30
N LEU A 41 -0.98 3.18 16.41
CA LEU A 41 -0.02 2.51 17.29
C LEU A 41 -0.61 1.27 17.94
N GLU A 42 -1.83 1.35 18.47
CA GLU A 42 -2.55 0.21 19.05
C GLU A 42 -2.74 -0.92 18.03
N ARG A 43 -3.18 -0.58 16.81
CA ARG A 43 -3.32 -1.54 15.71
C ARG A 43 -1.98 -2.20 15.36
N TRP A 44 -0.90 -1.43 15.26
CA TRP A 44 0.42 -1.97 14.96
C TRP A 44 0.94 -2.88 16.07
N LEU A 45 0.75 -2.52 17.33
CA LEU A 45 1.08 -3.38 18.47
C LEU A 45 0.29 -4.69 18.46
N ALA A 46 -1.01 -4.63 18.16
CA ALA A 46 -1.85 -5.81 18.05
C ALA A 46 -1.40 -6.74 16.91
N GLU A 47 -1.13 -6.19 15.71
CA GLU A 47 -0.62 -6.96 14.57
C GLU A 47 0.79 -7.53 14.85
N TYR A 48 1.67 -6.77 15.50
CA TYR A 48 3.01 -7.23 15.87
C TYR A 48 2.97 -8.37 16.88
N ARG A 49 2.07 -8.32 17.87
CA ARG A 49 1.86 -9.43 18.82
C ARG A 49 1.38 -10.71 18.15
N LYS A 50 0.57 -10.60 17.08
CA LYS A 50 0.00 -11.75 16.37
C LYS A 50 0.95 -12.33 15.32
N HIS A 51 1.67 -11.48 14.61
CA HIS A 51 2.39 -11.86 13.38
C HIS A 51 3.86 -11.42 13.36
N GLY A 52 4.36 -10.84 14.46
CA GLY A 52 5.70 -10.26 14.54
C GLY A 52 5.91 -9.16 13.51
N GLU A 53 7.12 -9.08 12.99
CA GLU A 53 7.48 -8.08 11.97
C GLU A 53 6.63 -8.17 10.69
N LYS A 54 6.11 -9.35 10.35
CA LYS A 54 5.28 -9.56 9.15
C LYS A 54 3.97 -8.79 9.24
N GLY A 55 3.44 -8.58 10.46
CA GLY A 55 2.21 -7.82 10.70
C GLY A 55 2.35 -6.32 10.39
N LEU A 56 3.57 -5.79 10.36
CA LEU A 56 3.83 -4.38 10.10
C LEU A 56 4.04 -4.06 8.62
N ILE A 57 4.08 -5.08 7.75
CA ILE A 57 4.18 -4.90 6.31
C ILE A 57 2.94 -4.13 5.82
N PRO A 58 3.10 -3.04 5.04
CA PRO A 58 1.97 -2.32 4.47
C PRO A 58 1.18 -3.25 3.53
N LYS A 59 -0.11 -3.45 3.84
CA LYS A 59 -1.04 -4.16 2.98
C LYS A 59 -1.60 -3.18 1.94
N SER A 60 -1.77 -3.66 0.71
CA SER A 60 -2.45 -2.87 -0.33
C SER A 60 -3.87 -2.54 0.12
N THR A 61 -4.27 -1.27 -0.01
CA THR A 61 -5.66 -0.84 0.17
C THR A 61 -6.53 -1.16 -1.04
N SER A 62 -5.92 -1.64 -2.13
CA SER A 62 -6.66 -2.04 -3.33
C SER A 62 -7.54 -3.24 -3.03
N PRO A 63 -8.80 -3.26 -3.51
CA PRO A 63 -9.66 -4.43 -3.38
C PRO A 63 -9.02 -5.65 -4.06
N ARG A 64 -9.18 -6.83 -3.45
CA ARG A 64 -8.60 -8.09 -3.96
C ARG A 64 -9.29 -8.57 -5.25
N THR A 65 -10.56 -8.21 -5.43
CA THR A 65 -11.35 -8.56 -6.61
C THR A 65 -12.23 -7.39 -6.99
N ASN A 66 -12.43 -7.17 -8.29
CA ASN A 66 -13.36 -6.18 -8.82
C ASN A 66 -14.26 -6.87 -9.86
N PRO A 67 -15.56 -7.09 -9.58
CA PRO A 67 -16.45 -7.83 -10.48
C PRO A 67 -16.70 -7.10 -11.80
N ARG A 68 -16.44 -5.78 -11.87
CA ARG A 68 -16.55 -4.97 -13.10
C ARG A 68 -15.19 -4.68 -13.73
N GLU A 69 -14.18 -5.46 -13.38
CA GLU A 69 -12.86 -5.35 -13.98
C GLU A 69 -12.94 -5.66 -15.48
N THR A 70 -12.30 -4.81 -16.29
CA THR A 70 -12.18 -5.08 -17.73
C THR A 70 -11.39 -6.37 -17.95
N PRO A 71 -11.88 -7.31 -18.78
CA PRO A 71 -11.17 -8.54 -19.11
C PRO A 71 -9.71 -8.30 -19.51
N ILE A 72 -8.82 -9.21 -19.13
CA ILE A 72 -7.36 -9.07 -19.35
C ILE A 72 -7.01 -8.79 -20.81
N ARG A 73 -7.66 -9.48 -21.75
CA ARG A 73 -7.49 -9.30 -23.20
C ARG A 73 -7.72 -7.85 -23.65
N ILE A 74 -8.70 -7.16 -23.07
CA ILE A 74 -8.98 -5.76 -23.42
C ILE A 74 -7.88 -4.84 -22.88
N LYS A 75 -7.36 -5.12 -21.67
CA LYS A 75 -6.26 -4.34 -21.09
C LYS A 75 -4.99 -4.48 -21.92
N GLU A 76 -4.63 -5.71 -22.29
CA GLU A 76 -3.46 -5.99 -23.12
C GLU A 76 -3.58 -5.31 -24.48
N ARG A 77 -4.74 -5.42 -25.14
CA ARG A 77 -5.02 -4.72 -26.40
C ARG A 77 -4.90 -3.20 -26.29
N VAL A 78 -5.37 -2.60 -25.19
CA VAL A 78 -5.20 -1.16 -24.94
C VAL A 78 -3.71 -0.80 -24.83
N ILE A 79 -2.91 -1.61 -24.13
CA ILE A 79 -1.47 -1.39 -23.96
C ILE A 79 -0.73 -1.48 -25.30
N GLU A 80 -1.02 -2.51 -26.11
CA GLU A 80 -0.47 -2.67 -27.45
C GLU A 80 -0.77 -1.46 -28.33
N LEU A 81 -2.05 -1.11 -28.46
CA LEU A 81 -2.48 0.02 -29.29
C LEU A 81 -1.87 1.35 -28.79
N ARG A 82 -1.69 1.52 -27.48
CA ARG A 82 -1.05 2.71 -26.92
C ARG A 82 0.44 2.77 -27.27
N LYS A 83 1.14 1.64 -27.28
CA LYS A 83 2.55 1.54 -27.67
C LYS A 83 2.73 1.81 -29.17
N GLU A 84 1.88 1.23 -30.01
CA GLU A 84 1.94 1.36 -31.47
C GLU A 84 1.57 2.78 -31.94
N THR A 85 0.44 3.31 -31.46
CA THR A 85 -0.19 4.48 -32.06
C THR A 85 0.00 5.75 -31.25
N LYS A 86 0.35 5.63 -29.96
CA LYS A 86 0.44 6.74 -28.99
C LYS A 86 -0.82 7.62 -28.89
N LEU A 87 -1.97 7.11 -29.34
CA LEU A 87 -3.23 7.87 -29.37
C LEU A 87 -3.88 8.00 -28.00
N CYS A 88 -4.66 9.07 -27.82
CA CYS A 88 -5.41 9.35 -26.59
C CYS A 88 -6.52 8.31 -26.31
N ALA A 89 -7.01 8.27 -25.06
CA ALA A 89 -7.93 7.23 -24.60
C ALA A 89 -9.25 7.18 -25.38
N LEU A 90 -9.80 8.34 -25.75
CA LEU A 90 -11.05 8.41 -26.51
C LEU A 90 -10.92 7.79 -27.91
N LYS A 91 -9.79 8.02 -28.58
CA LYS A 91 -9.50 7.41 -29.89
C LYS A 91 -9.30 5.90 -29.79
N LEU A 92 -8.62 5.43 -28.74
CA LEU A 92 -8.45 3.99 -28.48
C LEU A 92 -9.78 3.30 -28.19
N LYS A 93 -10.65 3.92 -27.40
CA LYS A 93 -12.02 3.41 -27.13
C LYS A 93 -12.77 3.16 -28.43
N GLY A 94 -12.71 4.12 -29.37
CA GLY A 94 -13.35 4.02 -30.68
C GLY A 94 -12.77 2.90 -31.57
N ARG A 95 -11.46 2.62 -31.47
CA ARG A 95 -10.83 1.51 -32.20
C ARG A 95 -11.21 0.14 -31.61
N ILE A 96 -11.18 0.03 -30.28
CA ILE A 96 -11.54 -1.20 -29.57
C ILE A 96 -13.03 -1.55 -29.72
N SER A 97 -13.91 -0.55 -29.89
CA SER A 97 -15.31 -0.81 -30.23
C SER A 97 -15.49 -1.32 -31.66
N LYS A 98 -14.63 -0.90 -32.61
CA LYS A 98 -14.67 -1.36 -34.00
C LYS A 98 -14.12 -2.78 -34.16
N ASP A 99 -13.06 -3.13 -33.45
CA ASP A 99 -12.47 -4.49 -33.42
C ASP A 99 -13.41 -5.54 -32.79
N ARG A 100 -14.58 -5.14 -32.24
CA ARG A 100 -15.59 -6.03 -31.63
C ARG A 100 -16.80 -6.31 -32.53
N CYS A 101 -16.85 -5.74 -33.74
CA CYS A 101 -17.84 -6.05 -34.77
C CYS A 101 -17.29 -7.06 -35.77
#